data_AF-A0A061ADI7-F1
#
_entry.id   AF-A0A061ADI7-F1
#
_cell.length_a   1.000
_cell.length_b   1.000
_cell.length_c   1.000
_cell.angle_alpha   90.00
_cell.angle_beta   90.00
_cell.angle_gamma   90.00
#
_symmetry.space_group_name_H-M   'P 1'
#
loop_
_entity.id
_entity.type
_entity.pdbx_description
1 polymer ?
#
loop_
_entity_poly.entity_id
_entity_poly.type
_entity_poly.pdbx_seq_one_letter_code
_entity_poly.pdbx_strand_id
1 'polypeptide(L)'
;MKTAIILSGIPGSGKSTYAKQLGLPHFSSDFIRLELFQTLRKHHTKADDQLVFDILHERVFSCDTSLIYDATNISRNMRGELYQKFKSRGYHVELHMILEPLMFANFQNERRSFEKVVPFYVLNDMYKFMGAPRVGVDCDAYKIISQSKFLNPNVNYSDFVSVAEDKGINQAVKQFINAAYLPEFIKLTENHESPYHLEDIDEHINMCIKNAPTDVLKIVSILHDLGKSQAKENGHYKGHDMISSMYALRFFDEIKNVPKEIIPRDIIEIVYHHMTAHQGLSEKVIQQHKLEPHVVASIQAFNDIDEKSRFSTVSKS
;
A
#
# COMPACT_ATOMS: atom_id res chain seq x y z
N MET A 1 0.78 28.64 -8.29
CA MET A 1 -0.19 27.54 -8.11
C MET A 1 -0.13 27.10 -6.66
N LYS A 2 -1.26 27.00 -5.96
CA LYS A 2 -1.29 26.56 -4.55
C LYS A 2 -1.25 25.04 -4.46
N THR A 3 -0.51 24.50 -3.49
CA THR A 3 -0.29 23.06 -3.33
C THR A 3 -0.94 22.55 -2.04
N ALA A 4 -1.73 21.49 -2.15
CA ALA A 4 -2.22 20.73 -1.01
C ALA A 4 -1.33 19.50 -0.84
N ILE A 5 -0.56 19.46 0.25
CA ILE A 5 0.25 18.29 0.61
C ILE A 5 -0.60 17.40 1.50
N ILE A 6 -1.01 16.25 0.99
CA ILE A 6 -1.70 15.22 1.77
C ILE A 6 -0.63 14.32 2.38
N LEU A 7 -0.57 14.22 3.70
CA LEU A 7 0.31 13.24 4.37
C LEU A 7 -0.41 11.91 4.46
N SER A 8 0.28 10.81 4.15
CA SER A 8 -0.23 9.45 4.29
C SER A 8 0.75 8.58 5.04
N GLY A 9 0.26 7.71 5.92
CA GLY A 9 1.07 6.79 6.72
C GLY A 9 0.40 6.43 8.04
N ILE A 10 0.85 5.33 8.66
CA ILE A 10 0.31 4.87 9.93
C ILE A 10 0.77 5.73 11.12
N PRO A 11 0.08 5.72 12.27
CA PRO A 11 0.62 6.29 13.51
C PRO A 11 2.02 5.72 13.81
N GLY A 12 2.91 6.52 14.41
CA GLY A 12 4.29 6.11 14.65
C GLY A 12 5.24 6.21 13.44
N SER A 13 4.75 6.34 12.20
CA SER A 13 5.63 6.40 11.01
C SER A 13 6.48 7.68 10.88
N GLY A 14 6.15 8.74 11.63
CA GLY A 14 6.90 10.01 11.60
C GLY A 14 6.23 11.16 10.83
N LYS A 15 4.98 11.01 10.36
CA LYS A 15 4.20 12.05 9.65
C LYS A 15 4.28 13.44 10.29
N SER A 16 3.96 13.57 11.58
CA SER A 16 3.95 14.87 12.24
C SER A 16 5.35 15.47 12.42
N THR A 17 6.39 14.66 12.44
CA THR A 17 7.78 15.14 12.44
C THR A 17 8.14 15.71 11.07
N TYR A 18 7.78 15.01 10.01
CA TYR A 18 7.95 15.47 8.63
C TYR A 18 7.15 16.75 8.35
N ALA A 19 5.89 16.82 8.79
CA ALA A 19 5.02 17.99 8.61
C ALA A 19 5.66 19.30 9.11
N LYS A 20 6.32 19.25 10.28
CA LYS A 20 7.00 20.41 10.88
C LYS A 20 8.14 20.95 10.03
N GLN A 21 8.79 20.10 9.23
CA GLN A 21 9.91 20.49 8.38
C GLN A 21 9.45 21.26 7.13
N LEU A 22 8.19 21.11 6.75
CA LEU A 22 7.65 21.73 5.54
C LEU A 22 7.30 23.22 5.72
N GLY A 23 7.11 23.70 6.95
CA GLY A 23 6.88 25.13 7.24
C GLY A 23 5.61 25.73 6.63
N LEU A 24 4.60 24.91 6.32
CA LEU A 24 3.32 25.34 5.76
C LEU A 24 2.20 25.32 6.82
N PRO A 25 1.09 26.04 6.59
CA PRO A 25 -0.13 25.88 7.36
C PRO A 25 -0.50 24.38 7.51
N HIS A 26 -0.57 23.91 8.75
CA HIS A 26 -0.71 22.48 9.07
C HIS A 26 -2.06 22.21 9.72
N PHE A 27 -2.91 21.51 8.98
CA PHE A 27 -4.24 21.09 9.43
C PHE A 27 -4.21 19.59 9.72
N SER A 28 -4.52 19.20 10.96
CA SER A 28 -4.46 17.80 11.38
C SER A 28 -5.75 17.35 12.06
N SER A 29 -6.19 16.13 11.77
CA SER A 29 -7.32 15.50 12.49
C SER A 29 -7.04 15.38 13.98
N ASP A 30 -5.78 15.14 14.38
CA ASP A 30 -5.39 15.06 15.79
C ASP A 30 -5.53 16.43 16.49
N PHE A 31 -5.25 17.54 15.79
CA PHE A 31 -5.43 18.88 16.35
C PHE A 31 -6.90 19.16 16.64
N ILE A 32 -7.78 18.83 15.68
CA ILE A 32 -9.23 19.02 15.84
C ILE A 32 -9.77 18.12 16.97
N ARG A 33 -9.31 16.87 17.07
CA ARG A 33 -9.72 15.97 18.17
C ARG A 33 -9.32 16.51 19.54
N LEU A 34 -8.09 17.01 19.67
CA LEU A 34 -7.62 17.59 20.93
C LEU A 34 -8.38 18.87 21.29
N GLU A 35 -8.75 19.69 20.30
CA GLU A 35 -9.57 20.88 20.53
C GLU A 35 -10.98 20.53 21.02
N LEU A 36 -11.64 19.56 20.38
CA LEU A 36 -13.03 19.18 20.69
C LEU A 36 -13.16 18.36 21.97
N PHE A 37 -12.26 17.39 22.16
CA PHE A 37 -12.44 16.35 23.16
C PHE A 37 -11.36 16.36 24.24
N GLN A 38 -10.30 17.17 24.08
CA GLN A 38 -9.15 17.24 24.99
C GLN A 38 -8.41 15.89 25.14
N THR A 39 -8.68 14.93 24.26
CA THR A 39 -8.03 13.60 24.24
C THR A 39 -8.03 13.02 22.83
N LEU A 40 -7.03 12.19 22.54
CA LEU A 40 -6.96 11.39 21.31
C LEU A 40 -7.38 9.93 21.52
N ARG A 41 -7.67 9.51 22.76
CA ARG A 41 -7.87 8.10 23.11
C ARG A 41 -9.35 7.68 23.14
N LYS A 42 -10.25 8.63 23.24
CA LYS A 42 -11.72 8.44 23.29
C LYS A 42 -12.37 9.19 22.12
N HIS A 43 -13.70 9.05 21.98
CA HIS A 43 -14.49 9.75 20.95
C HIS A 43 -14.09 9.35 19.52
N HIS A 44 -14.11 8.04 19.28
CA HIS A 44 -13.88 7.42 17.95
C HIS A 44 -15.16 6.76 17.43
N THR A 45 -16.34 7.28 17.80
CA THR A 45 -17.58 6.85 17.15
C THR A 45 -17.65 7.44 15.75
N LYS A 46 -18.45 6.84 14.86
CA LYS A 46 -18.67 7.38 13.51
C LYS A 46 -19.13 8.85 13.51
N ALA A 47 -19.94 9.25 14.50
CA ALA A 47 -20.41 10.62 14.64
C ALA A 47 -19.28 11.57 15.09
N ASP A 48 -18.43 11.14 16.03
CA ASP A 48 -17.26 11.93 16.46
C ASP A 48 -16.28 12.12 15.30
N ASP A 49 -16.00 11.06 14.55
CA ASP A 49 -15.12 11.10 13.38
C ASP A 49 -15.66 12.04 12.30
N GLN A 50 -16.97 11.97 12.01
CA GLN A 50 -17.63 12.87 11.06
C GLN A 50 -17.48 14.33 11.49
N LEU A 51 -17.76 14.65 12.76
CA LEU A 51 -17.61 16.01 13.29
C LEU A 51 -16.18 16.53 13.16
N VAL A 52 -15.18 15.71 13.50
CA VAL A 52 -13.76 16.05 13.37
C VAL A 52 -13.41 16.36 11.91
N PHE A 53 -13.81 15.51 10.97
CA PHE A 53 -13.49 15.70 9.56
C PHE A 53 -14.26 16.85 8.92
N ASP A 54 -15.48 17.16 9.36
CA ASP A 54 -16.25 18.32 8.87
C ASP A 54 -15.55 19.63 9.26
N ILE A 55 -15.14 19.76 10.52
CA ILE A 55 -14.39 20.94 10.99
C ILE A 55 -13.01 21.02 10.31
N LEU A 56 -12.33 19.87 10.15
CA LEU A 56 -11.04 19.83 9.43
C LEU A 56 -11.21 20.32 7.99
N HIS A 57 -12.22 19.83 7.27
CA HIS A 57 -12.51 20.26 5.91
C HIS A 57 -12.86 21.75 5.83
N GLU A 58 -13.70 22.27 6.74
CA GLU A 58 -14.04 23.69 6.78
C GLU A 58 -12.77 24.57 6.88
N ARG A 59 -11.86 24.22 7.79
CA ARG A 59 -10.59 24.96 7.99
C ARG A 59 -9.62 24.81 6.82
N VAL A 60 -9.50 23.61 6.28
CA VAL A 60 -8.63 23.32 5.13
C VAL A 60 -9.10 24.07 3.89
N PHE A 61 -10.40 24.07 3.62
CA PHE A 61 -10.96 24.65 2.39
C PHE A 61 -11.25 26.15 2.48
N SER A 62 -11.10 26.76 3.66
CA SER A 62 -11.03 28.22 3.84
C SER A 62 -9.60 28.77 3.71
N CYS A 63 -8.58 27.90 3.67
CA CYS A 63 -7.22 28.30 3.35
C CYS A 63 -7.08 28.53 1.83
N ASP A 64 -6.44 29.63 1.44
CA ASP A 64 -6.18 29.95 0.03
C ASP A 64 -4.70 29.88 -0.38
N THR A 65 -3.84 29.46 0.54
CA THR A 65 -2.42 29.23 0.31
C THR A 65 -2.12 27.73 0.20
N SER A 66 -0.86 27.40 -0.07
CA SER A 66 -0.38 26.02 0.10
C SER A 66 -0.53 25.58 1.56
N LEU A 67 -0.83 24.31 1.78
CA LEU A 67 -1.16 23.75 3.09
C LEU A 67 -0.75 22.27 3.21
N ILE A 68 -0.76 21.77 4.43
CA ILE A 68 -0.60 20.36 4.78
C ILE A 68 -1.93 19.84 5.34
N TYR A 69 -2.42 18.75 4.79
CA TYR A 69 -3.53 17.95 5.29
C TYR A 69 -2.98 16.68 5.95
N ASP A 70 -2.99 16.62 7.28
CA ASP A 70 -2.39 15.55 8.08
C ASP A 70 -3.46 14.68 8.77
N ALA A 71 -3.71 13.54 8.15
CA ALA A 71 -4.42 12.41 8.74
C ALA A 71 -3.68 11.13 8.32
N THR A 72 -4.23 9.96 8.64
CA THR A 72 -3.60 8.69 8.20
C THR A 72 -3.63 8.52 6.69
N ASN A 73 -4.73 8.90 6.03
CA ASN A 73 -4.93 8.92 4.56
C ASN A 73 -4.47 7.64 3.83
N ILE A 74 -4.55 6.49 4.50
CA ILE A 74 -4.06 5.20 4.00
C ILE A 74 -4.92 4.61 2.87
N SER A 75 -6.21 4.95 2.84
CA SER A 75 -7.17 4.46 1.83
C SER A 75 -7.08 5.27 0.54
N ARG A 76 -6.76 4.61 -0.57
CA ARG A 76 -6.75 5.20 -1.91
C ARG A 76 -8.11 5.81 -2.28
N ASN A 77 -9.22 5.15 -1.91
CA ASN A 77 -10.56 5.65 -2.20
C ASN A 77 -10.83 6.98 -1.49
N MET A 78 -10.52 7.07 -0.19
CA MET A 78 -10.67 8.32 0.57
C MET A 78 -9.76 9.42 0.02
N ARG A 79 -8.53 9.09 -0.36
CA ARG A 79 -7.63 10.05 -1.02
C ARG A 79 -8.18 10.53 -2.35
N GLY A 80 -8.81 9.67 -3.15
CA GLY A 80 -9.46 10.05 -4.41
C GLY A 80 -10.57 11.09 -4.21
N GLU A 81 -11.43 10.91 -3.21
CA GLU A 81 -12.47 11.89 -2.87
C GLU A 81 -11.86 13.23 -2.43
N LEU A 82 -10.85 13.18 -1.56
CA LEU A 82 -10.14 14.37 -1.08
C LEU A 82 -9.41 15.09 -2.23
N TYR A 83 -8.78 14.33 -3.13
CA TYR A 83 -8.14 14.82 -4.35
C TYR A 83 -9.12 15.63 -5.19
N GLN A 84 -10.31 15.10 -5.50
CA GLN A 84 -11.32 15.84 -6.27
C GLN A 84 -11.79 17.12 -5.56
N LYS A 85 -11.94 17.10 -4.23
CA LYS A 85 -12.28 18.30 -3.44
C LYS A 85 -11.21 19.39 -3.51
N PHE A 86 -9.92 19.02 -3.51
CA PHE A 86 -8.82 19.97 -3.70
C PHE A 86 -8.71 20.46 -5.15
N LYS A 87 -8.83 19.57 -6.13
CA LYS A 87 -8.78 19.92 -7.56
C LYS A 87 -9.86 20.92 -7.95
N SER A 88 -11.09 20.75 -7.46
CA SER A 88 -12.18 21.71 -7.71
C SER A 88 -11.93 23.12 -7.14
N ARG A 89 -10.94 23.27 -6.25
CA ARG A 89 -10.50 24.54 -5.66
C ARG A 89 -9.18 25.06 -6.23
N GLY A 90 -8.72 24.49 -7.35
CA GLY A 90 -7.51 24.94 -8.05
C GLY A 90 -6.20 24.57 -7.37
N TYR A 91 -6.20 23.58 -6.47
CA TYR A 91 -4.98 23.04 -5.90
C TYR A 91 -4.27 22.08 -6.85
N HIS A 92 -2.94 22.13 -6.81
CA HIS A 92 -2.11 20.97 -7.14
C HIS A 92 -2.01 20.06 -5.92
N VAL A 93 -2.20 18.76 -6.11
CA VAL A 93 -2.26 17.82 -4.99
C VAL A 93 -1.03 16.92 -4.99
N GLU A 94 -0.19 17.08 -3.96
CA GLU A 94 0.95 16.19 -3.71
C GLU A 94 0.59 15.22 -2.58
N LEU A 95 0.82 13.92 -2.79
CA LEU A 95 0.76 12.94 -1.72
C LEU A 95 2.16 12.67 -1.19
N HIS A 96 2.41 12.95 0.09
CA HIS A 96 3.67 12.58 0.74
C HIS A 96 3.40 11.36 1.61
N MET A 97 3.85 10.19 1.14
CA MET A 97 3.68 8.92 1.84
C MET A 97 4.88 8.64 2.73
N ILE A 98 4.65 8.61 4.04
CA ILE A 98 5.66 8.26 5.03
C ILE A 98 5.58 6.74 5.26
N LEU A 99 6.52 6.02 4.65
CA LEU A 99 6.53 4.55 4.56
C LEU A 99 7.74 4.00 5.31
N GLU A 100 7.52 3.51 6.51
CA GLU A 100 8.54 2.82 7.32
C GLU A 100 8.11 1.38 7.54
N PRO A 101 9.07 0.46 7.78
CA PRO A 101 8.76 -0.89 8.23
C PRO A 101 7.81 -0.88 9.42
N LEU A 102 6.86 -1.83 9.44
CA LEU A 102 5.83 -1.93 10.48
C LEU A 102 6.47 -2.03 11.87
N MET A 103 7.57 -2.75 12.00
CA MET A 103 8.31 -2.88 13.26
C MET A 103 8.81 -1.52 13.79
N PHE A 104 9.30 -0.65 12.91
CA PHE A 104 9.77 0.68 13.31
C PHE A 104 8.60 1.59 13.69
N ALA A 105 7.49 1.54 12.95
CA ALA A 105 6.29 2.28 13.33
C ALA A 105 5.75 1.82 14.70
N ASN A 106 5.76 0.51 14.98
CA ASN A 106 5.38 -0.05 16.28
C ASN A 106 6.32 0.42 17.40
N PHE A 107 7.64 0.31 17.18
CA PHE A 107 8.65 0.77 18.12
C PHE A 107 8.52 2.26 18.46
N GLN A 108 8.24 3.08 17.45
CA GLN A 108 8.02 4.51 17.63
C GLN A 108 6.71 4.78 18.35
N ASN A 109 5.65 4.05 18.03
CA ASN A 109 4.34 4.21 18.64
C ASN A 109 4.37 3.99 20.17
N GLU A 110 5.10 2.99 20.66
CA GLU A 110 5.28 2.73 22.09
C GLU A 110 5.95 3.89 22.84
N ARG A 111 6.79 4.66 22.16
CA ARG A 111 7.59 5.75 22.74
C ARG A 111 6.91 7.11 22.66
N ARG A 112 5.71 7.18 22.09
CA ARG A 112 4.93 8.42 22.01
C ARG A 112 4.38 8.77 23.38
N SER A 113 4.05 10.06 23.56
CA SER A 113 3.26 10.51 24.70
C SER A 113 1.98 9.68 24.83
N PHE A 114 1.52 9.43 26.05
CA PHE A 114 0.35 8.59 26.35
C PHE A 114 -0.88 8.83 25.45
N GLU A 115 -1.24 10.09 25.19
CA GLU A 115 -2.36 10.45 24.32
C GLU A 115 -2.21 9.96 22.87
N LYS A 116 -0.99 9.78 22.40
CA LYS A 116 -0.67 9.47 21.00
C LYS A 116 -0.42 8.00 20.72
N VAL A 117 -0.41 7.15 21.75
CA VAL A 117 -0.20 5.71 21.60
C VAL A 117 -1.47 5.07 21.03
N VAL A 118 -1.32 4.36 19.93
CA VAL A 118 -2.40 3.61 19.27
C VAL A 118 -2.21 2.10 19.52
N PRO A 119 -3.27 1.30 19.79
CA PRO A 119 -3.12 -0.14 19.95
C PRO A 119 -2.51 -0.83 18.71
N PHE A 120 -1.70 -1.87 18.91
CA PHE A 120 -0.99 -2.54 17.80
C PHE A 120 -1.91 -3.16 16.76
N TYR A 121 -3.04 -3.75 17.15
CA TYR A 121 -3.97 -4.31 16.18
C TYR A 121 -4.50 -3.25 15.21
N VAL A 122 -4.74 -2.02 15.70
CA VAL A 122 -5.16 -0.89 14.86
C VAL A 122 -4.03 -0.47 13.91
N LEU A 123 -2.78 -0.45 14.39
CA LEU A 123 -1.62 -0.14 13.54
C LEU A 123 -1.43 -1.17 12.44
N ASN A 124 -1.52 -2.45 12.78
CA ASN A 124 -1.41 -3.55 11.84
C ASN A 124 -2.53 -3.49 10.80
N ASP A 125 -3.77 -3.23 11.21
CA ASP A 125 -4.90 -3.01 10.29
C ASP A 125 -4.64 -1.83 9.36
N MET A 126 -4.21 -0.69 9.90
CA MET A 126 -3.88 0.49 9.09
C MET A 126 -2.75 0.23 8.09
N TYR A 127 -1.78 -0.62 8.46
CA TYR A 127 -0.68 -1.00 7.57
C TYR A 127 -1.16 -1.93 6.45
N LYS A 128 -1.94 -2.97 6.78
CA LYS A 128 -2.52 -3.93 5.82
C LYS A 128 -3.36 -3.23 4.74
N PHE A 129 -4.19 -2.26 5.13
CA PHE A 129 -5.10 -1.57 4.21
C PHE A 129 -4.52 -0.29 3.60
N MET A 130 -3.21 -0.08 3.69
CA MET A 130 -2.56 1.04 3.02
C MET A 130 -2.47 0.77 1.52
N GLY A 131 -3.13 1.60 0.72
CA GLY A 131 -3.10 1.48 -0.75
C GLY A 131 -2.04 2.37 -1.38
N ALA A 132 -1.32 1.85 -2.38
CA ALA A 132 -0.35 2.60 -3.17
C ALA A 132 -0.97 3.85 -3.82
N PRO A 133 -0.21 4.92 -4.07
CA PRO A 133 -0.72 6.10 -4.74
C PRO A 133 -0.91 5.86 -6.23
N ARG A 134 -1.79 6.63 -6.86
CA ARG A 134 -2.01 6.61 -8.29
C ARG A 134 -2.18 8.02 -8.85
N VAL A 135 -1.15 8.47 -9.56
CA VAL A 135 -1.15 9.76 -10.26
C VAL A 135 -2.36 9.84 -11.20
N GLY A 136 -3.06 10.97 -11.14
CA GLY A 136 -4.29 11.24 -11.88
C GLY A 136 -5.56 10.62 -11.28
N VAL A 137 -5.45 9.76 -10.26
CA VAL A 137 -6.59 9.15 -9.56
C VAL A 137 -6.73 9.74 -8.16
N ASP A 138 -5.66 9.76 -7.37
CA ASP A 138 -5.68 10.24 -5.98
C ASP A 138 -4.63 11.32 -5.66
N CYS A 139 -3.79 11.69 -6.62
CA CYS A 139 -2.80 12.76 -6.52
C CYS A 139 -2.37 13.26 -7.91
N ASP A 140 -1.79 14.46 -8.00
CA ASP A 140 -1.10 14.93 -9.20
C ASP A 140 0.39 14.50 -9.20
N ALA A 141 0.98 14.34 -8.02
CA ALA A 141 2.32 13.81 -7.80
C ALA A 141 2.42 13.16 -6.42
N TYR A 142 3.41 12.29 -6.20
CA TYR A 142 3.67 11.73 -4.88
C TYR A 142 5.16 11.69 -4.54
N LYS A 143 5.47 11.62 -3.25
CA LYS A 143 6.81 11.41 -2.69
C LYS A 143 6.76 10.29 -1.67
N ILE A 144 7.75 9.40 -1.71
CA ILE A 144 7.96 8.41 -0.67
C ILE A 144 9.01 8.96 0.30
N ILE A 145 8.61 9.08 1.56
CA ILE A 145 9.46 9.54 2.66
C ILE A 145 9.74 8.34 3.54
N SER A 146 11.01 7.93 3.57
CA SER A 146 11.46 6.78 4.34
C SER A 146 12.92 6.95 4.75
N GLN A 147 13.24 6.59 5.98
CA GLN A 147 14.60 6.45 6.49
C GLN A 147 15.15 5.05 6.20
N SER A 148 14.25 4.08 6.04
CA SER A 148 14.59 2.68 5.76
C SER A 148 14.65 2.42 4.26
N LYS A 149 15.60 1.60 3.82
CA LYS A 149 15.61 1.06 2.45
C LYS A 149 14.78 -0.21 2.38
N PHE A 150 14.04 -0.40 1.29
CA PHE A 150 13.29 -1.62 1.03
C PHE A 150 14.19 -2.69 0.43
N LEU A 151 15.07 -2.31 -0.49
CA LEU A 151 16.07 -3.18 -1.10
C LEU A 151 17.44 -2.99 -0.47
N ASN A 152 18.26 -4.02 -0.58
CA ASN A 152 19.70 -3.89 -0.38
C ASN A 152 20.29 -2.91 -1.41
N PRO A 153 21.45 -2.30 -1.14
CA PRO A 153 22.07 -1.37 -2.08
C PRO A 153 22.40 -2.05 -3.42
N ASN A 154 22.16 -1.32 -4.53
CA ASN A 154 22.56 -1.71 -5.89
C ASN A 154 21.93 -2.99 -6.45
N VAL A 155 20.71 -3.33 -6.04
CA VAL A 155 19.98 -4.46 -6.64
C VAL A 155 19.54 -4.10 -8.06
N ASN A 156 19.90 -4.94 -9.04
CA ASN A 156 19.39 -4.84 -10.40
C ASN A 156 18.11 -5.69 -10.56
N TYR A 157 17.22 -5.21 -11.41
CA TYR A 157 15.99 -5.90 -11.76
C TYR A 157 16.22 -7.33 -12.26
N SER A 158 17.17 -7.52 -13.18
CA SER A 158 17.49 -8.84 -13.76
C SER A 158 17.96 -9.85 -12.71
N ASP A 159 18.76 -9.38 -11.75
CA ASP A 159 19.31 -10.25 -10.69
C ASP A 159 18.19 -10.69 -9.74
N PHE A 160 17.29 -9.77 -9.39
CA PHE A 160 16.14 -10.08 -8.54
C PHE A 160 15.21 -11.09 -9.20
N VAL A 161 14.83 -10.84 -10.47
CA VAL A 161 13.93 -11.71 -11.22
C VAL A 161 14.55 -13.08 -11.46
N SER A 162 15.81 -13.17 -11.89
CA SER A 162 16.48 -14.46 -12.12
C SER A 162 16.54 -15.31 -10.85
N VAL A 163 16.86 -14.73 -9.69
CA VAL A 163 16.85 -15.50 -8.44
C VAL A 163 15.43 -15.95 -8.06
N ALA A 164 14.42 -15.09 -8.26
CA ALA A 164 13.04 -15.47 -7.99
C ALA A 164 12.57 -16.62 -8.90
N GLU A 165 12.99 -16.64 -10.17
CA GLU A 165 12.71 -17.73 -11.12
C GLU A 165 13.47 -19.02 -10.77
N ASP A 166 14.79 -18.91 -10.55
CA ASP A 166 15.67 -20.06 -10.45
C ASP A 166 15.63 -20.71 -9.06
N LYS A 167 15.45 -19.89 -8.01
CA LYS A 167 15.57 -20.30 -6.60
C LYS A 167 14.31 -20.05 -5.78
N GLY A 168 13.31 -19.41 -6.36
CA GLY A 168 12.04 -19.09 -5.70
C GLY A 168 12.05 -17.75 -4.96
N ILE A 169 10.84 -17.24 -4.71
CA ILE A 169 10.64 -15.89 -4.13
C ILE A 169 11.24 -15.75 -2.73
N ASN A 170 11.16 -16.78 -1.88
CA ASN A 170 11.75 -16.72 -0.54
C ASN A 170 13.27 -16.48 -0.57
N GLN A 171 13.98 -17.07 -1.54
CA GLN A 171 15.42 -16.82 -1.71
C GLN A 171 15.70 -15.42 -2.23
N ALA A 172 14.90 -14.93 -3.20
CA ALA A 172 15.02 -13.57 -3.69
C ALA A 172 14.79 -12.54 -2.56
N VAL A 173 13.78 -12.75 -1.71
CA VAL A 173 13.51 -11.91 -0.54
C VAL A 173 14.71 -11.91 0.41
N LYS A 174 15.22 -13.07 0.81
CA LYS A 174 16.37 -13.17 1.72
C LYS A 174 17.64 -12.50 1.18
N GLN A 175 17.84 -12.57 -0.14
CA GLN A 175 19.04 -12.03 -0.79
C GLN A 175 18.96 -10.52 -1.02
N PHE A 176 17.79 -10.00 -1.39
CA PHE A 176 17.68 -8.64 -1.93
C PHE A 176 16.85 -7.67 -1.10
N ILE A 177 15.95 -8.14 -0.24
CA ILE A 177 15.20 -7.26 0.66
C ILE A 177 16.10 -6.85 1.82
N ASN A 178 16.00 -5.58 2.21
CA ASN A 178 16.75 -5.03 3.33
C ASN A 178 16.34 -5.70 4.65
N ALA A 179 17.32 -5.90 5.54
CA ALA A 179 17.10 -6.48 6.86
C ALA A 179 16.00 -5.79 7.68
N ALA A 180 15.78 -4.47 7.48
CA ALA A 180 14.71 -3.72 8.15
C ALA A 180 13.30 -4.21 7.79
N TYR A 181 13.11 -4.78 6.58
CA TYR A 181 11.83 -5.28 6.09
C TYR A 181 11.69 -6.80 6.15
N LEU A 182 12.78 -7.56 6.33
CA LEU A 182 12.72 -9.04 6.43
C LEU A 182 11.69 -9.58 7.44
N PRO A 183 11.48 -8.96 8.63
CA PRO A 183 10.44 -9.39 9.56
C PRO A 183 9.03 -9.39 8.96
N GLU A 184 8.78 -8.62 7.89
CA GLU A 184 7.47 -8.57 7.23
C GLU A 184 7.22 -9.78 6.32
N PHE A 185 8.25 -10.55 6.00
CA PHE A 185 8.19 -11.68 5.07
C PHE A 185 8.37 -13.05 5.74
N ILE A 186 8.44 -13.10 7.08
CA ILE A 186 8.72 -14.34 7.83
C ILE A 186 7.67 -15.44 7.60
N LYS A 187 6.43 -15.08 7.25
CA LYS A 187 5.35 -16.03 7.03
C LYS A 187 5.21 -16.50 5.58
N LEU A 188 6.11 -16.10 4.68
CA LEU A 188 6.06 -16.56 3.28
C LEU A 188 6.14 -18.10 3.17
N THR A 189 6.85 -18.76 4.07
CA THR A 189 6.95 -20.23 4.12
C THR A 189 5.98 -20.87 5.12
N GLU A 190 4.96 -20.14 5.59
CA GLU A 190 3.92 -20.72 6.41
C GLU A 190 2.78 -21.24 5.53
N ASN A 191 2.31 -22.46 5.83
CA ASN A 191 1.14 -23.04 5.17
C ASN A 191 -0.08 -22.11 5.23
N HIS A 192 -0.90 -22.18 4.17
CA HIS A 192 -2.09 -21.34 4.00
C HIS A 192 -3.20 -21.56 5.04
N GLU A 193 -3.10 -22.59 5.89
CA GLU A 193 -4.10 -22.96 6.92
C GLU A 193 -5.55 -22.94 6.38
N SER A 194 -5.73 -23.28 5.10
CA SER A 194 -7.00 -23.25 4.37
C SER A 194 -7.20 -24.60 3.67
N PRO A 195 -8.42 -25.18 3.69
CA PRO A 195 -8.68 -26.47 3.05
C PRO A 195 -8.55 -26.45 1.51
N TYR A 196 -8.39 -25.26 0.90
CA TYR A 196 -8.29 -25.06 -0.55
C TYR A 196 -6.86 -24.88 -1.07
N HIS A 197 -5.88 -24.73 -0.18
CA HIS A 197 -4.48 -24.51 -0.52
C HIS A 197 -3.61 -25.46 0.29
N LEU A 198 -3.05 -26.47 -0.37
CA LEU A 198 -2.08 -27.37 0.25
C LEU A 198 -0.66 -26.79 0.21
N GLU A 199 -0.44 -25.82 -0.67
CA GLU A 199 0.78 -25.03 -0.78
C GLU A 199 0.92 -23.96 0.32
N ASP A 200 2.18 -23.57 0.58
CA ASP A 200 2.48 -22.31 1.27
C ASP A 200 2.52 -21.10 0.29
N ILE A 201 2.74 -19.90 0.81
CA ILE A 201 2.71 -18.66 0.00
C ILE A 201 3.86 -18.65 -1.01
N ASP A 202 5.05 -19.13 -0.62
CA ASP A 202 6.24 -19.24 -1.48
C ASP A 202 5.96 -20.19 -2.66
N GLU A 203 5.44 -21.39 -2.40
CA GLU A 203 5.06 -22.38 -3.41
C GLU A 203 4.01 -21.84 -4.38
N HIS A 204 2.97 -21.15 -3.88
CA HIS A 204 1.96 -20.52 -4.72
C HIS A 204 2.55 -19.48 -5.67
N ILE A 205 3.34 -18.53 -5.13
CA ILE A 205 4.01 -17.51 -5.94
C ILE A 205 4.93 -18.16 -6.98
N ASN A 206 5.69 -19.20 -6.60
CA ASN A 206 6.60 -19.89 -7.50
C ASN A 206 5.85 -20.62 -8.65
N MET A 207 4.64 -21.14 -8.41
CA MET A 207 3.77 -21.66 -9.47
C MET A 207 3.29 -20.53 -10.40
N CYS A 208 2.86 -19.39 -9.85
CA CYS A 208 2.46 -18.22 -10.64
C CYS A 208 3.61 -17.70 -11.52
N ILE A 209 4.86 -17.73 -11.03
CA ILE A 209 6.05 -17.34 -11.79
C ILE A 209 6.25 -18.27 -12.99
N LYS A 210 6.20 -19.59 -12.78
CA LYS A 210 6.38 -20.60 -13.84
C LYS A 210 5.28 -20.54 -14.91
N ASN A 211 4.06 -20.22 -14.50
CA ASN A 211 2.91 -20.13 -15.39
C ASN A 211 2.80 -18.77 -16.11
N ALA A 212 3.64 -17.77 -15.77
CA ALA A 212 3.59 -16.46 -16.37
C ALA A 212 4.25 -16.45 -17.77
N PRO A 213 3.49 -16.15 -18.85
CA PRO A 213 4.00 -16.22 -20.21
C PRO A 213 4.76 -14.96 -20.67
N THR A 214 4.74 -13.89 -19.87
CA THR A 214 5.37 -12.60 -20.20
C THR A 214 6.09 -12.05 -18.99
N ASP A 215 7.09 -11.19 -19.21
CA ASP A 215 7.84 -10.59 -18.12
C ASP A 215 6.99 -9.65 -17.24
N VAL A 216 5.95 -9.03 -17.82
CA VAL A 216 4.94 -8.26 -17.07
C VAL A 216 4.20 -9.17 -16.09
N LEU A 217 3.64 -10.28 -16.57
CA LEU A 217 2.89 -11.20 -15.71
C LEU A 217 3.81 -11.88 -14.69
N LYS A 218 5.07 -12.09 -15.04
CA LYS A 218 6.07 -12.68 -14.16
C LYS A 218 6.42 -11.78 -12.98
N ILE A 219 6.70 -10.49 -13.22
CA ILE A 219 6.96 -9.57 -12.11
C ILE A 219 5.70 -9.33 -11.26
N VAL A 220 4.51 -9.38 -11.85
CA VAL A 220 3.25 -9.40 -11.08
C VAL A 220 3.19 -10.64 -10.20
N SER A 221 3.43 -11.84 -10.73
CA SER A 221 3.47 -13.09 -9.96
C SER A 221 4.41 -12.99 -8.76
N ILE A 222 5.62 -12.45 -8.97
CA ILE A 222 6.64 -12.26 -7.94
C ILE A 222 6.15 -11.36 -6.78
N LEU A 223 5.40 -10.30 -7.08
CA LEU A 223 5.08 -9.24 -6.12
C LEU A 223 3.67 -9.32 -5.52
N HIS A 224 2.70 -9.95 -6.19
CA HIS A 224 1.28 -9.77 -5.87
C HIS A 224 0.86 -10.24 -4.47
N ASP A 225 1.59 -11.22 -3.92
CA ASP A 225 1.22 -11.92 -2.69
C ASP A 225 2.22 -11.76 -1.54
N LEU A 226 3.25 -10.95 -1.73
CA LEU A 226 4.23 -10.66 -0.67
C LEU A 226 3.57 -10.14 0.61
N GLY A 227 2.46 -9.42 0.47
CA GLY A 227 1.60 -8.91 1.53
C GLY A 227 0.88 -9.95 2.38
N LYS A 228 0.71 -11.19 1.89
CA LYS A 228 0.01 -12.26 2.63
C LYS A 228 0.69 -12.57 3.96
N SER A 229 2.01 -12.43 4.03
CA SER A 229 2.78 -12.63 5.25
C SER A 229 2.35 -11.68 6.39
N GLN A 230 1.95 -10.44 6.06
CA GLN A 230 1.43 -9.47 7.04
C GLN A 230 -0.09 -9.56 7.23
N ALA A 231 -0.82 -10.05 6.24
CA ALA A 231 -2.28 -10.08 6.28
C ALA A 231 -2.89 -11.35 6.90
N LYS A 232 -2.10 -12.38 7.18
CA LYS A 232 -2.58 -13.68 7.69
C LYS A 232 -3.20 -13.56 9.09
N GLU A 233 -4.52 -13.70 9.14
CA GLU A 233 -5.34 -13.74 10.37
C GLU A 233 -6.43 -14.82 10.24
N ASN A 234 -6.35 -15.87 11.08
CA ASN A 234 -7.31 -16.99 11.10
C ASN A 234 -7.56 -17.61 9.71
N GLY A 235 -6.49 -17.83 8.91
CA GLY A 235 -6.59 -18.38 7.55
C GLY A 235 -7.13 -17.40 6.49
N HIS A 236 -7.34 -16.13 6.83
CA HIS A 236 -7.73 -15.07 5.89
C HIS A 236 -6.59 -14.07 5.67
N TYR A 237 -6.57 -13.46 4.49
CA TYR A 237 -5.52 -12.53 4.06
C TYR A 237 -6.09 -11.15 3.67
N LYS A 238 -7.00 -10.59 4.46
CA LYS A 238 -7.67 -9.34 4.07
C LYS A 238 -6.66 -8.19 3.93
N GLY A 239 -6.70 -7.49 2.80
CA GLY A 239 -5.84 -6.35 2.50
C GLY A 239 -4.45 -6.70 1.93
N HIS A 240 -4.12 -7.98 1.72
CA HIS A 240 -2.81 -8.37 1.18
C HIS A 240 -2.51 -7.75 -0.19
N ASP A 241 -3.51 -7.61 -1.05
CA ASP A 241 -3.45 -6.91 -2.33
C ASP A 241 -2.98 -5.45 -2.17
N MET A 242 -3.51 -4.75 -1.16
CA MET A 242 -3.14 -3.37 -0.88
C MET A 242 -1.70 -3.28 -0.37
N ILE A 243 -1.33 -4.06 0.65
CA ILE A 243 0.05 -4.01 1.17
C ILE A 243 1.08 -4.58 0.17
N SER A 244 0.75 -5.59 -0.64
CA SER A 244 1.59 -6.05 -1.76
C SER A 244 1.81 -4.94 -2.78
N SER A 245 0.78 -4.13 -3.07
CA SER A 245 0.94 -2.97 -3.96
C SER A 245 1.90 -1.92 -3.38
N MET A 246 1.93 -1.78 -2.05
CA MET A 246 2.90 -0.92 -1.36
C MET A 246 4.32 -1.47 -1.44
N TYR A 247 4.49 -2.79 -1.33
CA TYR A 247 5.79 -3.42 -1.55
C TYR A 247 6.25 -3.28 -2.99
N ALA A 248 5.35 -3.44 -3.97
CA ALA A 248 5.67 -3.16 -5.37
C ALA A 248 6.07 -1.70 -5.59
N LEU A 249 5.39 -0.75 -4.96
CA LEU A 249 5.76 0.67 -4.99
C LEU A 249 7.18 0.88 -4.44
N ARG A 250 7.50 0.31 -3.27
CA ARG A 250 8.85 0.43 -2.66
C ARG A 250 9.92 -0.29 -3.47
N PHE A 251 9.58 -1.43 -4.08
CA PHE A 251 10.47 -2.15 -4.99
C PHE A 251 10.86 -1.26 -6.18
N PHE A 252 9.89 -0.68 -6.88
CA PHE A 252 10.16 0.16 -8.04
C PHE A 252 10.75 1.54 -7.72
N ASP A 253 10.62 2.02 -6.49
CA ASP A 253 11.30 3.22 -6.00
C ASP A 253 12.82 3.04 -5.88
N GLU A 254 13.29 1.80 -5.68
CA GLU A 254 14.69 1.52 -5.34
C GLU A 254 15.43 0.61 -6.34
N ILE A 255 14.72 -0.24 -7.09
CA ILE A 255 15.31 -1.20 -8.02
C ILE A 255 15.95 -0.50 -9.22
N LYS A 256 17.11 -1.01 -9.69
CA LYS A 256 17.84 -0.45 -10.83
C LYS A 256 17.59 -1.25 -12.11
N ASN A 257 17.79 -0.59 -13.26
CA ASN A 257 17.81 -1.22 -14.58
C ASN A 257 16.51 -1.96 -14.94
N VAL A 258 15.36 -1.36 -14.62
CA VAL A 258 14.04 -1.86 -15.01
C VAL A 258 13.92 -1.85 -16.54
N PRO A 259 13.54 -2.96 -17.19
CA PRO A 259 13.31 -3.01 -18.63
C PRO A 259 12.19 -2.03 -19.06
N LYS A 260 12.28 -1.49 -20.29
CA LYS A 260 11.40 -0.40 -20.75
C LYS A 260 9.93 -0.81 -20.87
N GLU A 261 9.71 -2.08 -21.16
CA GLU A 261 8.41 -2.73 -21.27
C GLU A 261 7.72 -2.93 -19.91
N ILE A 262 8.50 -2.93 -18.82
CA ILE A 262 7.96 -3.01 -17.46
C ILE A 262 7.63 -1.58 -17.01
N ILE A 263 6.34 -1.26 -17.04
CA ILE A 263 5.82 0.02 -16.54
C ILE A 263 5.46 -0.17 -15.05
N PRO A 264 6.24 0.37 -14.09
CA PRO A 264 6.04 0.12 -12.66
C PRO A 264 4.60 0.37 -12.19
N ARG A 265 4.03 1.46 -12.69
CA ARG A 265 2.68 1.90 -12.38
C ARG A 265 1.63 0.87 -12.84
N ASP A 266 1.86 0.13 -13.91
CA ASP A 266 0.94 -0.92 -14.39
C ASP A 266 1.03 -2.14 -13.48
N ILE A 267 2.24 -2.54 -13.12
CA ILE A 267 2.48 -3.65 -12.18
C ILE A 267 1.81 -3.37 -10.83
N ILE A 268 1.97 -2.16 -10.29
CA ILE A 268 1.34 -1.75 -9.03
C ILE A 268 -0.20 -1.83 -9.12
N GLU A 269 -0.82 -1.41 -10.23
CA GLU A 269 -2.27 -1.53 -10.39
C GLU A 269 -2.74 -2.96 -10.56
N ILE A 270 -1.98 -3.80 -11.29
CA ILE A 270 -2.33 -5.21 -11.45
C ILE A 270 -2.31 -5.90 -10.08
N VAL A 271 -1.25 -5.67 -9.29
CA VAL A 271 -1.16 -6.17 -7.91
C VAL A 271 -2.28 -5.61 -7.04
N TYR A 272 -2.57 -4.31 -7.11
CA TYR A 272 -3.63 -3.69 -6.30
C TYR A 272 -5.03 -4.25 -6.61
N HIS A 273 -5.28 -4.65 -7.86
CA HIS A 273 -6.60 -5.08 -8.30
C HIS A 273 -6.77 -6.60 -8.45
N HIS A 274 -5.73 -7.42 -8.23
CA HIS A 274 -5.80 -8.86 -8.48
C HIS A 274 -6.93 -9.55 -7.69
N MET A 275 -7.16 -9.17 -6.43
CA MET A 275 -8.28 -9.70 -5.64
C MET A 275 -9.65 -9.24 -6.12
N THR A 276 -9.74 -8.02 -6.67
CA THR A 276 -10.99 -7.52 -7.26
C THR A 276 -11.33 -8.29 -8.54
N ALA A 277 -10.32 -8.76 -9.28
CA ALA A 277 -10.48 -9.48 -10.53
C ALA A 277 -11.23 -10.82 -10.37
N HIS A 278 -11.08 -11.52 -9.24
CA HIS A 278 -11.82 -12.75 -8.95
C HIS A 278 -13.35 -12.56 -8.92
N GLN A 279 -13.82 -11.34 -8.66
CA GLN A 279 -15.25 -10.99 -8.68
C GLN A 279 -15.68 -10.36 -10.01
N GLY A 280 -14.75 -10.21 -10.95
CA GLY A 280 -14.91 -9.42 -12.16
C GLY A 280 -14.64 -7.93 -11.93
N LEU A 281 -13.90 -7.31 -12.85
CA LEU A 281 -13.70 -5.85 -12.86
C LEU A 281 -14.93 -5.16 -13.45
N SER A 282 -15.71 -4.48 -12.60
CA SER A 282 -16.85 -3.67 -13.06
C SER A 282 -16.40 -2.42 -13.83
N GLU A 283 -17.25 -1.94 -14.75
CA GLU A 283 -17.02 -0.67 -15.46
C GLU A 283 -16.79 0.50 -14.50
N LYS A 284 -17.50 0.52 -13.36
CA LYS A 284 -17.32 1.52 -12.31
C LYS A 284 -15.90 1.52 -11.77
N VAL A 285 -15.33 0.35 -11.48
CA VAL A 285 -13.95 0.21 -10.99
C VAL A 285 -12.96 0.70 -12.05
N ILE A 286 -13.14 0.28 -13.31
CA ILE A 286 -12.28 0.69 -14.43
C ILE A 286 -12.28 2.21 -14.58
N GLN A 287 -13.44 2.85 -14.54
CA GLN A 287 -13.58 4.31 -14.65
C GLN A 287 -12.99 5.04 -13.44
N GLN A 288 -13.31 4.59 -12.23
CA GLN A 288 -12.85 5.22 -10.99
C GLN A 288 -11.32 5.19 -10.86
N HIS A 289 -10.70 4.07 -11.24
CA HIS A 289 -9.25 3.89 -11.16
C HIS A 289 -8.53 4.28 -12.46
N LYS A 290 -9.27 4.73 -13.48
CA LYS A 290 -8.74 5.12 -14.80
C LYS A 290 -7.84 4.03 -15.39
N LEU A 291 -8.30 2.78 -15.31
CA LEU A 291 -7.57 1.62 -15.81
C LEU A 291 -7.62 1.63 -17.34
N GLU A 292 -6.45 1.62 -17.97
CA GLU A 292 -6.34 1.57 -19.42
C GLU A 292 -6.63 0.14 -19.93
N PRO A 293 -7.09 -0.02 -21.19
CA PRO A 293 -7.46 -1.32 -21.72
C PRO A 293 -6.37 -2.40 -21.59
N HIS A 294 -5.10 -2.04 -21.77
CA HIS A 294 -4.00 -3.01 -21.63
C HIS A 294 -3.79 -3.43 -20.17
N VAL A 295 -3.97 -2.53 -19.20
CA VAL A 295 -3.89 -2.86 -17.76
C VAL A 295 -5.04 -3.79 -17.37
N VAL A 296 -6.26 -3.52 -17.85
CA VAL A 296 -7.43 -4.39 -17.63
C VAL A 296 -7.17 -5.80 -18.19
N ALA A 297 -6.62 -5.88 -19.41
CA ALA A 297 -6.26 -7.16 -20.02
C ALA A 297 -5.19 -7.90 -19.21
N SER A 298 -4.17 -7.20 -18.69
CA SER A 298 -3.16 -7.81 -17.82
C SER A 298 -3.72 -8.27 -16.47
N ILE A 299 -4.67 -7.53 -15.87
CA ILE A 299 -5.36 -7.96 -14.64
C ILE A 299 -6.13 -9.26 -14.89
N GLN A 300 -6.86 -9.35 -16.00
CA GLN A 300 -7.61 -10.55 -16.36
C GLN A 300 -6.68 -11.73 -16.65
N ALA A 301 -5.61 -11.51 -17.43
CA ALA A 301 -4.63 -12.54 -17.73
C ALA A 301 -3.91 -13.04 -16.45
N PHE A 302 -3.64 -12.14 -15.51
CA PHE A 302 -3.05 -12.52 -14.23
C PHE A 302 -4.03 -13.31 -13.35
N ASN A 303 -5.32 -12.93 -13.31
CA ASN A 303 -6.35 -13.67 -12.59
C ASN A 303 -6.41 -15.14 -13.03
N ASP A 304 -6.31 -15.40 -14.34
CA ASP A 304 -6.26 -16.76 -14.88
C ASP A 304 -5.03 -17.55 -14.43
N ILE A 305 -3.88 -16.88 -14.27
CA ILE A 305 -2.64 -17.50 -13.78
C ILE A 305 -2.77 -17.83 -12.29
N ASP A 306 -3.25 -16.88 -11.49
CA ASP A 306 -3.43 -17.03 -10.05
C ASP A 306 -4.40 -18.18 -9.70
N GLU A 307 -5.51 -18.27 -10.43
CA GLU A 307 -6.50 -19.33 -10.23
C GLU A 307 -5.99 -20.72 -10.61
N LYS A 308 -5.13 -20.81 -11.63
CA LYS A 308 -4.55 -22.09 -12.10
C LYS A 308 -3.36 -22.55 -11.27
N SER A 309 -2.72 -21.65 -10.53
CA SER A 309 -1.47 -21.90 -9.79
C SER A 309 -1.72 -22.36 -8.36
N ARG A 310 -2.47 -23.44 -8.18
CA ARG A 310 -2.89 -23.96 -6.86
C ARG A 310 -2.85 -25.49 -6.86
N PHE A 311 -2.52 -26.12 -5.72
CA PHE A 311 -2.70 -27.57 -5.58
C PHE A 311 -4.16 -27.87 -5.18
N SER A 312 -4.98 -28.34 -6.11
CA SER A 312 -6.37 -28.74 -5.79
C SER A 312 -6.48 -30.25 -5.51
N THR A 313 -7.07 -30.64 -4.38
CA THR A 313 -7.53 -32.02 -4.13
C THR A 313 -8.87 -32.34 -4.78
N VAL A 314 -9.56 -31.34 -5.35
CA VAL A 314 -10.87 -31.50 -5.98
C VAL A 314 -10.74 -31.34 -7.48
N SER A 315 -10.85 -32.46 -8.21
CA SER A 315 -11.15 -32.45 -9.63
C SER A 315 -12.44 -31.65 -9.84
N LYS A 316 -12.39 -30.54 -10.59
CA LYS A 316 -13.61 -29.85 -11.04
C LYS A 316 -14.42 -30.88 -11.86
N SER A 317 -15.48 -31.41 -11.26
CA SER A 317 -16.51 -32.23 -11.92
C SER A 317 -17.44 -31.34 -12.70
#